data_AF-A0A1C6TXY6-F1
#
_entry.id   AF-A0A1C6TXY6-F1
#
_cell.length_a   1.000
_cell.length_b   1.000
_cell.length_c   1.000
_cell.angle_alpha   90.00
_cell.angle_beta   90.00
_cell.angle_gamma   90.00
#
_symmetry.space_group_name_H-M   'P 1'
#
loop_
_entity.id
_entity.type
_entity.pdbx_description
1 polymer ?
#
loop_
_entity_poly.entity_id
_entity_poly.type
_entity_poly.pdbx_seq_one_letter_code
_entity_poly.pdbx_strand_id
1 'polypeptide(L)'
;MQNLVTDLLATLAYGVVGVLLMGIGYVLVDVATPGRLNQLIWNERNRNAAVLLASNLVGVGTIVVAAIVASDHNFTLGLIGAGAYGVLGLLIMAGAFVLLDAVTPGRLGEILVDPEPHPAVWVSATVHVAAGAIIAAAIS
;
A
#
# COMPACT_ATOMS: atom_id res chain seq x y z
N MET A 1 22.33 9.68 25.76
CA MET A 1 22.74 9.80 24.35
C MET A 1 22.75 8.45 23.63
N GLN A 2 23.26 7.38 24.24
CA GLN A 2 23.34 6.04 23.60
C GLN A 2 21.95 5.51 23.17
N ASN A 3 20.93 5.65 24.02
CA ASN A 3 19.55 5.27 23.68
C ASN A 3 19.00 6.07 22.50
N LEU A 4 19.30 7.38 22.43
CA LEU A 4 18.78 8.25 21.37
C LEU A 4 19.36 7.91 19.99
N VAL A 5 20.63 7.49 19.92
CA VAL A 5 21.24 7.02 18.67
C VAL A 5 20.63 5.70 18.23
N THR A 6 20.43 4.76 19.16
CA THR A 6 19.81 3.46 18.87
C THR A 6 18.36 3.62 18.39
N ASP A 7 17.56 4.46 19.06
CA ASP A 7 16.17 4.73 18.67
C ASP A 7 16.07 5.39 17.29
N LEU A 8 17.01 6.28 16.97
CA LEU A 8 17.05 6.97 15.68
C LEU A 8 17.48 6.02 14.55
N LEU A 9 18.43 5.12 14.81
CA LEU A 9 18.81 4.05 13.87
C LEU A 9 17.66 3.05 13.65
N ALA A 10 16.95 2.67 14.71
CA ALA A 10 15.79 1.80 14.60
C ALA A 10 14.68 2.45 13.78
N THR A 11 14.36 3.71 14.06
CA THR A 11 13.38 4.51 13.30
C THR A 11 13.77 4.60 11.83
N LEU A 12 15.06 4.82 11.53
CA LEU A 12 15.55 4.87 10.15
C LEU A 12 15.40 3.51 9.45
N ALA A 13 15.71 2.40 10.12
CA ALA A 13 15.54 1.07 9.55
C ALA A 13 14.08 0.73 9.25
N TYR A 14 13.17 1.00 10.18
CA TYR A 14 11.73 0.86 9.95
C TYR A 14 11.24 1.77 8.82
N GLY A 15 11.72 3.02 8.78
CA GLY A 15 11.41 3.96 7.71
C GLY A 15 11.84 3.44 6.34
N VAL A 16 13.06 2.90 6.23
CA VAL A 16 13.55 2.29 4.98
C VAL A 16 12.69 1.10 4.57
N VAL A 17 12.37 0.19 5.49
CA VAL A 17 11.49 -0.96 5.18
C VAL A 17 10.10 -0.50 4.73
N GLY A 18 9.51 0.48 5.42
CA GLY A 18 8.21 1.03 5.06
C GLY A 18 8.22 1.67 3.66
N VAL A 19 9.23 2.47 3.35
CA VAL A 19 9.39 3.08 2.01
C VAL A 19 9.60 2.02 0.92
N LEU A 20 10.38 0.97 1.20
CA LEU A 20 10.57 -0.13 0.25
C LEU A 20 9.26 -0.87 -0.03
N LEU A 21 8.47 -1.18 1.01
CA LEU A 21 7.17 -1.82 0.86
C LEU A 21 6.18 -0.92 0.09
N MET A 22 6.19 0.39 0.36
CA MET A 22 5.42 1.36 -0.41
C MET A 22 5.85 1.38 -1.89
N GLY A 23 7.15 1.29 -2.17
CA GLY A 23 7.68 1.15 -3.53
C GLY A 23 7.21 -0.13 -4.22
N ILE A 24 7.17 -1.26 -3.51
CA ILE A 24 6.59 -2.51 -4.03
C ILE A 24 5.09 -2.34 -4.29
N GLY A 25 4.37 -1.67 -3.39
CA GLY A 25 2.96 -1.34 -3.58
C GLY A 25 2.71 -0.47 -4.80
N TYR A 26 3.58 0.51 -5.07
CA TYR A 26 3.54 1.28 -6.31
C TYR A 26 3.66 0.38 -7.54
N VAL A 27 4.67 -0.51 -7.57
CA VAL A 27 4.88 -1.43 -8.70
C VAL A 27 3.68 -2.36 -8.88
N LEU A 28 3.07 -2.81 -7.79
CA LEU A 28 1.91 -3.67 -7.83
C LEU A 28 0.71 -2.97 -8.48
N VAL A 29 0.45 -1.70 -8.10
CA VAL A 29 -0.59 -0.88 -8.72
C VAL A 29 -0.27 -0.61 -10.19
N ASP A 30 0.98 -0.28 -10.51
CA ASP A 30 1.46 -0.02 -11.88
C ASP A 30 1.26 -1.24 -12.80
N VAL A 31 1.53 -2.45 -12.33
CA VAL A 31 1.27 -3.70 -13.08
C VAL A 31 -0.23 -3.97 -13.23
N ALA A 32 -1.03 -3.61 -12.24
CA ALA A 32 -2.47 -3.80 -12.25
C ALA A 32 -3.22 -2.77 -13.12
N THR A 33 -2.61 -1.62 -13.42
CA THR A 33 -3.19 -0.57 -14.27
C THR A 33 -2.59 -0.61 -15.68
N PRO A 34 -3.41 -0.43 -16.74
CA PRO A 34 -2.89 -0.34 -18.10
C PRO A 34 -2.18 0.99 -18.32
N GLY A 35 -0.92 0.95 -18.74
CA GLY A 35 -0.08 2.11 -18.99
C GLY A 35 1.09 2.19 -18.02
N ARG A 36 1.71 3.37 -17.89
CA ARG A 36 2.71 3.64 -16.86
C ARG A 36 2.13 4.63 -15.87
N LEU A 37 2.00 4.22 -14.61
CA LEU A 37 1.39 5.00 -13.54
C LEU A 37 2.11 6.35 -13.34
N ASN A 38 3.42 6.41 -13.58
CA ASN A 38 4.16 7.66 -13.54
C ASN A 38 3.72 8.66 -14.62
N GLN A 39 3.45 8.20 -15.84
CA GLN A 39 2.97 9.05 -16.93
C GLN A 39 1.52 9.48 -16.66
N LEU A 40 0.68 8.53 -16.25
CA LEU A 40 -0.72 8.78 -15.91
C LEU A 40 -0.86 9.86 -14.82
N ILE A 41 -0.12 9.75 -13.73
CA ILE A 41 -0.24 10.67 -12.59
C ILE A 41 0.48 12.00 -12.87
N TRP A 42 1.73 11.98 -13.35
CA TRP A 42 2.53 13.21 -13.44
C TRP A 42 2.35 13.96 -14.76
N ASN A 43 2.19 13.26 -15.89
CA ASN A 43 2.04 13.92 -17.20
C ASN A 43 0.57 14.17 -17.51
N GLU A 44 -0.28 13.15 -17.36
CA GLU A 44 -1.70 13.21 -17.73
C GLU A 44 -2.58 13.73 -16.60
N ARG A 45 -2.02 13.88 -15.39
CA ARG A 45 -2.72 14.39 -14.19
C ARG A 45 -3.98 13.58 -13.87
N ASN A 46 -3.92 12.28 -14.13
CA ASN A 46 -5.02 11.36 -13.93
C ASN A 46 -5.33 11.24 -12.43
N ARG A 47 -6.53 11.73 -12.04
CA ARG A 47 -6.98 11.73 -10.65
C ARG A 47 -7.32 10.33 -10.15
N ASN A 48 -7.83 9.48 -11.04
CA ASN A 48 -8.25 8.14 -10.72
C ASN A 48 -7.05 7.27 -10.29
N ALA A 49 -6.00 7.27 -11.12
CA ALA A 49 -4.73 6.62 -10.83
C ALA A 49 -4.06 7.15 -9.54
N ALA A 50 -4.11 8.46 -9.32
CA ALA A 50 -3.54 9.09 -8.13
C ALA A 50 -4.26 8.66 -6.84
N VAL A 51 -5.60 8.62 -6.82
CA VAL A 51 -6.39 8.20 -5.66
C VAL A 51 -6.17 6.71 -5.37
N LEU A 52 -6.13 5.87 -6.41
CA LEU A 52 -5.86 4.44 -6.28
C LEU A 52 -4.48 4.21 -5.65
N LEU A 53 -3.43 4.81 -6.20
CA LEU A 53 -2.08 4.70 -5.65
C LEU A 53 -2.02 5.20 -4.20
N ALA A 54 -2.57 6.38 -3.93
CA ALA A 54 -2.56 6.96 -2.58
C ALA A 54 -3.24 6.05 -1.56
N SER A 55 -4.38 5.46 -1.91
CA SER A 55 -5.11 4.54 -1.03
C SER A 55 -4.33 3.26 -0.71
N ASN A 56 -3.64 2.71 -1.70
CA ASN A 56 -2.76 1.55 -1.52
C ASN A 56 -1.58 1.89 -0.59
N LEU A 57 -0.93 3.04 -0.80
CA LEU A 57 0.18 3.49 0.05
C LEU A 57 -0.26 3.73 1.51
N VAL A 58 -1.47 4.27 1.72
CA VAL A 58 -2.07 4.42 3.05
C VAL A 58 -2.31 3.06 3.70
N GLY A 59 -2.83 2.08 2.95
CA GLY A 59 -3.02 0.71 3.42
C GLY A 59 -1.70 0.08 3.87
N VAL A 60 -0.67 0.10 3.02
CA VAL A 60 0.67 -0.41 3.33
C VAL A 60 1.27 0.29 4.56
N GLY A 61 1.19 1.62 4.61
CA GLY A 61 1.71 2.41 5.72
C GLY A 61 1.05 2.03 7.05
N THR A 62 -0.26 1.80 7.04
CA THR A 62 -1.02 1.39 8.24
C THR A 62 -0.55 0.04 8.75
N ILE A 63 -0.30 -0.92 7.86
CA ILE A 63 0.22 -2.26 8.21
C ILE A 63 1.61 -2.14 8.84
N VAL A 64 2.50 -1.35 8.23
CA VAL A 64 3.87 -1.16 8.75
C VAL A 64 3.84 -0.53 10.14
N VAL A 65 3.00 0.49 10.35
CA VAL A 65 2.84 1.13 11.66
C VAL A 65 2.35 0.12 12.71
N ALA A 66 1.32 -0.67 12.39
CA ALA A 66 0.80 -1.68 13.32
C ALA A 66 1.84 -2.76 13.66
N ALA A 67 2.61 -3.21 12.66
CA ALA A 67 3.71 -4.15 12.88
C ALA A 67 4.78 -3.58 13.81
N ILE A 68 5.13 -2.30 13.66
CA ILE A 68 6.08 -1.63 14.57
C ILE A 68 5.53 -1.61 15.99
N VAL A 69 4.27 -1.22 16.16
CA VAL A 69 3.61 -1.14 17.49
C VAL A 69 3.57 -2.51 18.18
N ALA A 70 3.33 -3.60 17.45
CA ALA A 70 3.27 -4.95 18.01
C ALA A 70 4.64 -5.57 18.36
N SER A 71 5.76 -4.91 18.06
CA SER A 71 7.10 -5.52 18.13
C SER A 71 7.66 -5.78 19.54
N ASP A 72 6.94 -5.44 20.62
CA ASP A 72 7.29 -5.58 22.04
C ASP A 72 8.81 -5.64 22.34
N HIS A 73 9.51 -4.53 22.04
CA HIS A 73 10.92 -4.25 22.35
C HIS A 73 11.99 -5.08 21.61
N ASN A 74 11.62 -6.01 20.72
CA ASN A 74 12.58 -6.70 19.87
C ASN A 74 12.64 -6.06 18.48
N PHE A 75 13.63 -5.17 18.29
CA PHE A 75 13.85 -4.47 17.02
C PHE A 75 13.96 -5.41 15.81
N THR A 76 14.72 -6.51 15.93
CA THR A 76 14.91 -7.45 14.81
C THR A 76 13.62 -8.17 14.45
N LEU A 77 12.87 -8.62 15.47
CA LEU A 77 11.59 -9.29 15.27
C LEU A 77 10.57 -8.33 14.65
N GLY A 78 10.54 -7.08 15.12
CA GLY A 78 9.68 -6.05 14.58
C GLY A 78 9.99 -5.70 13.13
N LEU A 79 11.27 -5.64 12.74
CA LEU A 79 11.66 -5.35 11.36
C LEU A 79 11.23 -6.47 10.41
N ILE A 80 11.43 -7.73 10.82
CA ILE A 80 10.97 -8.91 10.08
C ILE A 80 9.45 -8.93 10.00
N GLY A 81 8.76 -8.65 11.11
CA GLY A 81 7.31 -8.55 11.18
C GLY A 81 6.76 -7.48 10.24
N ALA A 82 7.30 -6.26 10.28
CA ALA A 82 6.90 -5.17 9.38
C ALA A 82 7.08 -5.55 7.91
N GLY A 83 8.19 -6.21 7.56
CA GLY A 83 8.41 -6.76 6.23
C GLY A 83 7.38 -7.82 5.85
N ALA A 84 7.21 -8.85 6.68
CA ALA A 84 6.35 -9.98 6.41
C ALA A 84 4.86 -9.59 6.32
N TYR A 85 4.36 -8.85 7.31
CA TYR A 85 2.99 -8.36 7.30
C TYR A 85 2.76 -7.35 6.18
N GLY A 86 3.75 -6.49 5.88
CA GLY A 86 3.69 -5.58 4.74
C GLY A 86 3.54 -6.31 3.40
N VAL A 87 4.35 -7.35 3.17
CA VAL A 87 4.26 -8.18 1.95
C VAL A 87 2.92 -8.93 1.90
N LEU A 88 2.49 -9.54 3.00
CA LEU A 88 1.18 -10.19 3.07
C LEU A 88 0.05 -9.20 2.77
N GLY A 89 0.16 -7.98 3.32
CA GLY A 89 -0.67 -6.82 3.02
C GLY A 89 -0.82 -6.56 1.54
N LEU A 90 0.32 -6.42 0.87
CA LEU A 90 0.40 -6.18 -0.57
C LEU A 90 -0.26 -7.30 -1.37
N LEU A 91 -0.04 -8.57 -0.98
CA LEU A 91 -0.66 -9.72 -1.64
C LEU A 91 -2.19 -9.72 -1.48
N ILE A 92 -2.70 -9.41 -0.28
CA ILE A 92 -4.14 -9.34 -0.02
C ILE A 92 -4.76 -8.18 -0.79
N MET A 93 -4.13 -7.00 -0.80
CA MET A 93 -4.60 -5.85 -1.57
C MET A 93 -4.62 -6.14 -3.08
N ALA A 94 -3.60 -6.81 -3.61
CA ALA A 94 -3.57 -7.28 -4.99
C ALA A 94 -4.71 -8.25 -5.29
N GLY A 95 -4.94 -9.23 -4.42
CA GLY A 95 -6.04 -10.18 -4.55
C GLY A 95 -7.40 -9.49 -4.51
N ALA A 96 -7.56 -8.49 -3.63
CA ALA A 96 -8.78 -7.70 -3.54
C ALA A 96 -9.03 -6.90 -4.82
N PHE A 97 -8.00 -6.32 -5.42
CA PHE A 97 -8.10 -5.66 -6.72
C PHE A 97 -8.55 -6.63 -7.83
N VAL A 98 -7.94 -7.82 -7.91
CA VAL A 98 -8.31 -8.85 -8.89
C VAL A 98 -9.75 -9.31 -8.70
N LEU A 99 -10.18 -9.49 -7.45
CA LEU A 99 -11.57 -9.84 -7.14
C LEU A 99 -12.53 -8.74 -7.60
N LEU A 100 -12.15 -7.47 -7.38
CA LEU A 100 -12.96 -6.32 -7.78
C LEU A 100 -13.03 -6.18 -9.30
N ASP A 101 -11.92 -6.40 -10.00
CA ASP A 101 -11.87 -6.44 -11.47
C ASP A 101 -12.79 -7.55 -12.02
N ALA A 102 -12.78 -8.74 -11.42
CA ALA A 102 -13.61 -9.86 -11.85
C ALA A 102 -15.12 -9.61 -11.73
N VAL A 103 -15.57 -8.76 -10.81
CA VAL A 103 -17.00 -8.41 -10.65
C VAL A 103 -17.38 -7.12 -11.37
N THR A 104 -16.39 -6.33 -11.82
CA THR A 104 -16.64 -5.06 -12.50
C THR A 104 -17.01 -5.32 -13.96
N PRO A 105 -18.09 -4.72 -14.50
CA PRO A 105 -18.37 -4.81 -15.93
C PRO A 105 -17.29 -4.05 -16.72
N GLY A 106 -16.51 -4.77 -17.51
CA GLY A 106 -15.37 -4.22 -18.25
C GLY A 106 -14.03 -4.57 -17.59
N ARG A 107 -12.98 -3.81 -17.90
CA ARG A 107 -11.66 -3.96 -17.27
C ARG A 107 -11.48 -2.82 -16.30
N LEU A 108 -11.48 -3.11 -15.00
CA LEU A 108 -11.34 -2.12 -13.93
C LEU A 108 -10.08 -1.28 -14.14
N GLY A 109 -8.98 -1.91 -14.56
CA GLY A 109 -7.76 -1.19 -14.90
C GLY A 109 -7.98 -0.05 -15.91
N GLU A 110 -8.74 -0.29 -16.99
CA GLU A 110 -9.02 0.72 -18.02
C GLU A 110 -9.90 1.85 -17.46
N ILE A 111 -10.91 1.50 -16.65
CA ILE A 111 -11.79 2.46 -15.99
C ILE A 111 -11.01 3.35 -15.01
N LEU A 112 -10.04 2.79 -14.30
CA LEU A 112 -9.23 3.51 -13.30
C LEU A 112 -8.16 4.41 -13.92
N VAL A 113 -7.91 4.30 -15.23
CA VAL A 113 -7.01 5.20 -15.97
C VAL A 113 -7.76 6.10 -16.94
N ASP A 114 -9.09 6.12 -16.88
CA ASP A 114 -9.90 7.04 -17.67
C ASP A 114 -9.51 8.50 -17.35
N PRO A 115 -9.32 9.38 -18.35
CA PRO A 115 -9.10 10.80 -18.14
C PRO A 115 -10.23 11.49 -17.36
N GLU A 116 -11.47 11.03 -17.52
CA GLU A 116 -12.61 11.54 -16.77
C GLU A 116 -12.69 10.88 -15.38
N PRO A 117 -12.93 11.66 -14.31
CA PRO A 117 -13.05 11.09 -12.97
C PRO A 117 -14.15 10.04 -12.88
N HIS A 118 -13.79 8.79 -12.55
CA HIS A 118 -14.74 7.68 -12.49
C HIS A 118 -15.05 7.29 -11.03
N PRO A 119 -16.33 7.18 -10.63
CA PRO A 119 -16.72 6.87 -9.24
C PRO A 119 -16.15 5.55 -8.70
N ALA A 120 -15.93 4.56 -9.56
CA ALA A 120 -15.39 3.24 -9.20
C ALA A 120 -14.02 3.31 -8.50
N VAL A 121 -13.25 4.38 -8.73
CA VAL A 121 -11.97 4.61 -8.06
C VAL A 121 -12.13 4.67 -6.56
N TRP A 122 -13.16 5.35 -6.05
CA TRP A 122 -13.38 5.48 -4.61
C TRP A 122 -13.74 4.15 -3.97
N VAL A 123 -14.45 3.29 -4.70
CA VAL A 123 -14.76 1.92 -4.25
C VAL A 123 -13.48 1.11 -4.15
N SER A 124 -12.68 1.09 -5.23
CA SER A 124 -11.39 0.38 -5.24
C SER A 124 -10.42 0.92 -4.18
N ALA A 125 -10.36 2.23 -4.00
CA ALA A 125 -9.53 2.88 -2.99
C ALA A 125 -9.95 2.51 -1.57
N THR A 126 -11.25 2.47 -1.29
CA THR A 126 -11.79 2.07 0.01
C THR A 126 -11.42 0.63 0.34
N VAL A 127 -11.42 -0.26 -0.66
CA VAL A 127 -11.02 -1.66 -0.47
C VAL A 127 -9.55 -1.80 -0.05
N HIS A 128 -8.64 -1.02 -0.64
CA HIS A 128 -7.22 -1.03 -0.24
C HIS A 128 -7.03 -0.53 1.19
N VAL A 129 -7.68 0.59 1.54
CA VAL A 129 -7.61 1.16 2.90
C VAL A 129 -8.20 0.18 3.93
N ALA A 130 -9.36 -0.41 3.63
CA ALA A 130 -10.00 -1.39 4.51
C ALA A 130 -9.15 -2.65 4.67
N ALA A 131 -8.59 -3.19 3.59
CA ALA A 131 -7.69 -4.33 3.65
C ALA A 131 -6.46 -4.04 4.53
N GLY A 132 -5.85 -2.86 4.36
CA GLY A 132 -4.76 -2.40 5.21
C GLY A 132 -5.14 -2.34 6.69
N ALA A 133 -6.30 -1.75 7.00
CA ALA A 133 -6.80 -1.64 8.37
C ALA A 133 -7.12 -2.99 9.00
N ILE A 134 -7.75 -3.92 8.26
CA ILE A 134 -8.06 -5.28 8.75
C ILE A 134 -6.77 -6.02 9.10
N ILE A 135 -5.77 -5.97 8.22
CA ILE A 135 -4.49 -6.64 8.45
C ILE A 135 -3.76 -6.00 9.62
N ALA A 136 -3.71 -4.67 9.68
CA ALA A 136 -3.14 -3.95 10.81
C ALA A 136 -3.79 -4.34 12.15
N ALA A 137 -5.11 -4.50 12.19
CA ALA A 137 -5.83 -4.93 13.38
C ALA A 137 -5.61 -6.41 13.74
N ALA A 138 -5.20 -7.24 12.78
CA ALA A 138 -4.92 -8.66 12.99
C ALA A 138 -3.49 -8.94 13.48
N ILE A 139 -2.61 -7.94 13.44
CA ILE A 139 -1.24 -8.07 13.97
C ILE A 139 -1.31 -8.09 15.50
N SER A 140 -0.70 -9.12 16.08
CA SER A 140 -0.60 -9.36 17.52
C SER A 140 0.78 -9.82 17.93
#